data_AF-A0A160T4Q9-F1
#
_entry.id   AF-A0A160T4Q9-F1
#
_cell.length_a   1.000
_cell.length_b   1.000
_cell.length_c   1.000
_cell.angle_alpha   90.00
_cell.angle_beta   90.00
_cell.angle_gamma   90.00
#
_symmetry.space_group_name_H-M   'P 1'
#
loop_
_entity.id
_entity.type
_entity.pdbx_description
1 polymer ?
#
loop_
_entity_poly.entity_id
_entity_poly.type
_entity_poly.pdbx_seq_one_letter_code
_entity_poly.pdbx_strand_id
1 'polypeptide(L)'
;MKELRRSIVVVMMLLVLALAACGGGTQEQEPAAEEAAQPTAVMEQMEPTEMATEMAMEEPTAAATEMMEEPTAEATEMVMEEPTAEVTAAAMDEGEMAAMDPLMLDGSAAGLRVALNRLLGEHVLLAAGATNAALDGRTPDFEAAAAALDENSVDLTSAITAVYGEEAGASFLEQWREHIGFFVDYTVATAGSDSAGQQAAMDDLTSYTTSFAEFLAGATELPADALEANLQEHVTGLIAVIDAQAAGDETAHYTNLRAAYAHMAMTAEALSGGIAAQHADMFAGDGLSSASGLRVALNNLLAEHLFLAGAATDEALNGNTPAFEAAAAALDENSVALAGAITSVYGEDAGAEFLDQWRAHIGFVVDYTVATAGGDEDGKAAAAEALAGYITDFAAFLAGATGLPADALEAGLQEHVMGLAMVVDAQAAEDAPAAYSQLRMAYLHMQALGDALSSAIAGQFPEMFPMEGMAEG
;
A
#
# COMPACT_ATOMS: atom_id res chain seq x y z
N MET A 1 -8.13 -31.16 12.31
CA MET A 1 -7.42 -30.04 11.65
C MET A 1 -8.06 -28.69 11.98
N LYS A 2 -9.37 -28.46 11.82
CA LYS A 2 -10.04 -27.21 12.26
C LYS A 2 -9.93 -26.92 13.77
N GLU A 3 -10.19 -27.90 14.63
CA GLU A 3 -10.01 -27.79 16.09
C GLU A 3 -8.55 -27.51 16.49
N LEU A 4 -7.59 -28.13 15.79
CA LEU A 4 -6.16 -27.96 16.04
C LEU A 4 -5.65 -26.59 15.58
N ARG A 5 -6.13 -26.09 14.42
CA ARG A 5 -5.89 -24.70 13.97
C ARG A 5 -6.48 -23.70 14.97
N ARG A 6 -7.71 -23.90 15.44
CA ARG A 6 -8.35 -23.06 16.47
C ARG A 6 -7.55 -22.95 17.77
N SER A 7 -7.09 -24.08 18.33
CA SER A 7 -6.28 -24.06 19.56
C SER A 7 -4.90 -23.41 19.36
N ILE A 8 -4.33 -23.51 18.16
CA ILE A 8 -3.04 -22.89 17.82
C ILE A 8 -3.18 -21.37 17.68
N VAL A 9 -4.19 -20.88 16.96
CA VAL A 9 -4.47 -19.44 16.78
C VAL A 9 -4.74 -18.75 18.12
N VAL A 10 -5.59 -19.34 18.97
CA VAL A 10 -5.91 -18.78 20.30
C VAL A 10 -4.68 -18.73 21.22
N VAL A 11 -3.85 -19.78 21.25
CA VAL A 11 -2.63 -19.81 22.08
C VAL A 11 -1.57 -18.84 21.56
N MET A 12 -1.50 -18.60 20.25
CA MET A 12 -0.50 -17.72 19.63
C MET A 12 -0.82 -16.24 19.79
N MET A 13 -2.08 -15.83 19.62
CA MET A 13 -2.48 -14.43 19.84
C MET A 13 -2.42 -14.03 21.31
N LEU A 14 -2.70 -14.96 22.24
CA LEU A 14 -2.49 -14.74 23.69
C LEU A 14 -1.01 -14.56 24.07
N LEU A 15 -0.08 -15.10 23.27
CA LEU A 15 1.37 -14.93 23.45
C LEU A 15 1.85 -13.53 23.00
N VAL A 16 1.19 -12.91 22.03
CA VAL A 16 1.44 -11.51 21.62
C VAL A 16 0.80 -10.50 22.56
N LEU A 17 -0.36 -10.81 23.15
CA LEU A 17 -0.88 -10.06 24.31
C LEU A 17 0.14 -10.02 25.47
N ALA A 18 1.01 -11.03 25.62
CA ALA A 18 2.09 -11.00 26.61
C ALA A 18 3.32 -10.15 26.21
N LEU A 19 3.51 -9.88 24.91
CA LEU A 19 4.52 -8.95 24.40
C LEU A 19 4.02 -7.49 24.45
N ALA A 20 2.72 -7.26 24.24
CA ALA A 20 2.07 -5.96 24.44
C ALA A 20 1.80 -5.64 25.93
N ALA A 21 1.62 -6.66 26.77
CA ALA A 21 1.32 -6.51 28.19
C ALA A 21 2.41 -7.10 29.10
N CYS A 22 3.58 -6.45 29.18
CA CYS A 22 4.39 -6.57 30.40
C CYS A 22 3.68 -5.81 31.54
N GLY A 23 2.64 -6.43 32.11
CA GLY A 23 1.73 -5.78 33.06
C GLY A 23 0.87 -6.67 33.96
N GLY A 24 1.13 -7.99 34.08
CA GLY A 24 0.77 -8.80 35.26
C GLY A 24 -0.62 -9.45 35.37
N GLY A 25 -0.63 -10.76 35.69
CA GLY A 25 -1.65 -11.39 36.56
C GLY A 25 -2.55 -12.47 35.96
N THR A 26 -2.07 -13.72 35.98
CA THR A 26 -2.72 -15.04 35.73
C THR A 26 -4.18 -15.25 36.19
N GLN A 27 -4.98 -16.03 35.42
CA GLN A 27 -5.38 -17.42 35.77
C GLN A 27 -6.18 -18.16 34.67
N GLU A 28 -5.84 -19.44 34.49
CA GLU A 28 -6.39 -20.45 33.56
C GLU A 28 -7.79 -20.97 33.95
N GLN A 29 -8.62 -21.32 32.96
CA GLN A 29 -9.50 -22.50 33.03
C GLN A 29 -10.06 -22.94 31.66
N GLU A 30 -9.90 -24.23 31.35
CA GLU A 30 -10.51 -25.02 30.27
C GLU A 30 -11.14 -26.29 30.90
N PRO A 31 -11.85 -27.19 30.17
CA PRO A 31 -12.72 -27.01 29.00
C PRO A 31 -14.01 -27.86 29.09
N ALA A 32 -14.87 -27.84 28.06
CA ALA A 32 -15.69 -29.01 27.68
C ALA A 32 -16.10 -28.99 26.20
N ALA A 33 -15.79 -30.09 25.51
CA ALA A 33 -16.06 -30.37 24.10
C ALA A 33 -17.40 -31.07 23.87
N GLU A 34 -17.98 -30.97 22.66
CA GLU A 34 -18.79 -32.05 22.07
C GLU A 34 -18.87 -31.99 20.52
N GLU A 35 -19.06 -33.18 19.94
CA GLU A 35 -18.80 -33.66 18.57
C GLU A 35 -19.74 -33.22 17.42
N ALA A 36 -19.10 -32.98 16.27
CA ALA A 36 -19.30 -33.56 14.92
C ALA A 36 -20.69 -33.71 14.25
N ALA A 37 -20.78 -33.19 13.01
CA ALA A 37 -21.32 -33.92 11.85
C ALA A 37 -20.90 -33.27 10.50
N GLN A 38 -20.35 -34.08 9.59
CA GLN A 38 -20.24 -33.91 8.12
C GLN A 38 -20.69 -35.25 7.49
N PRO A 39 -20.77 -35.47 6.14
CA PRO A 39 -20.62 -34.56 4.97
C PRO A 39 -21.72 -34.77 3.91
N THR A 40 -21.72 -34.00 2.80
CA THR A 40 -21.88 -34.60 1.45
C THR A 40 -21.34 -33.69 0.33
N ALA A 41 -20.69 -34.35 -0.64
CA ALA A 41 -19.90 -33.81 -1.73
C ALA A 41 -20.72 -33.52 -3.00
N VAL A 42 -20.24 -32.58 -3.84
CA VAL A 42 -20.07 -32.75 -5.31
C VAL A 42 -18.93 -31.81 -5.77
N MET A 43 -17.80 -32.38 -6.17
CA MET A 43 -16.86 -31.78 -7.15
C MET A 43 -17.37 -32.14 -8.55
N GLU A 44 -17.27 -31.23 -9.52
CA GLU A 44 -16.49 -31.48 -10.76
C GLU A 44 -16.52 -30.30 -11.75
N GLN A 45 -15.36 -30.14 -12.42
CA GLN A 45 -15.08 -29.46 -13.69
C GLN A 45 -14.61 -28.00 -13.64
N MET A 46 -13.29 -27.83 -13.63
CA MET A 46 -12.54 -27.14 -14.69
C MET A 46 -11.05 -27.56 -14.58
N GLU A 47 -10.52 -28.16 -15.65
CA GLU A 47 -9.07 -28.40 -15.83
C GLU A 47 -8.45 -27.29 -16.68
N PRO A 48 -7.14 -26.99 -16.52
CA PRO A 48 -6.50 -25.81 -17.09
C PRO A 48 -5.90 -26.10 -18.47
N THR A 49 -6.16 -25.25 -19.48
CA THR A 49 -5.24 -25.00 -20.63
C THR A 49 -5.74 -23.88 -21.55
N GLU A 50 -4.77 -23.18 -22.16
CA GLU A 50 -4.86 -22.23 -23.31
C GLU A 50 -4.84 -20.71 -23.03
N MET A 51 -3.82 -20.20 -22.32
CA MET A 51 -3.39 -18.78 -22.48
C MET A 51 -1.88 -18.60 -22.72
N ALA A 52 -1.17 -19.64 -23.16
CA ALA A 52 0.28 -19.57 -23.39
C ALA A 52 0.71 -20.28 -24.68
N THR A 53 0.04 -20.06 -25.82
CA THR A 53 0.64 -20.38 -27.14
C THR A 53 -0.04 -19.63 -28.32
N GLU A 54 -0.22 -18.31 -28.25
CA GLU A 54 -0.61 -17.57 -29.47
C GLU A 54 -0.11 -16.11 -29.50
N MET A 55 1.16 -15.87 -29.16
CA MET A 55 1.85 -14.62 -29.50
C MET A 55 3.26 -14.90 -29.99
N ALA A 56 3.36 -15.57 -31.13
CA ALA A 56 4.57 -15.57 -31.93
C ALA A 56 4.17 -15.58 -33.40
N MET A 57 4.64 -14.56 -34.13
CA MET A 57 4.54 -14.31 -35.58
C MET A 57 3.42 -13.38 -36.04
N GLU A 58 3.59 -12.07 -35.82
CA GLU A 58 3.34 -11.10 -36.90
C GLU A 58 4.51 -10.10 -36.96
N GLU A 59 5.06 -9.90 -38.16
CA GLU A 59 6.11 -8.90 -38.44
C GLU A 59 5.51 -7.49 -38.45
N PRO A 60 6.25 -6.44 -38.03
CA PRO A 60 5.72 -5.09 -37.93
C PRO A 60 5.49 -4.50 -39.32
N THR A 61 4.24 -4.12 -39.61
CA THR A 61 3.89 -3.36 -40.80
C THR A 61 4.37 -1.92 -40.68
N ALA A 62 5.16 -1.48 -41.66
CA ALA A 62 5.63 -0.10 -41.83
C ALA A 62 4.46 0.89 -41.96
N ALA A 63 4.07 1.51 -40.85
CA ALA A 63 3.15 2.65 -40.83
C ALA A 63 3.33 3.57 -39.59
N ALA A 64 4.51 3.59 -38.98
CA ALA A 64 4.85 4.47 -37.86
C ALA A 64 6.07 5.36 -38.18
N THR A 65 6.06 6.03 -39.33
CA THR A 65 7.13 6.97 -39.70
C THR A 65 6.59 8.08 -40.59
N GLU A 66 5.68 8.92 -40.08
CA GLU A 66 5.33 10.16 -40.80
C GLU A 66 4.71 11.24 -39.89
N MET A 67 5.38 11.67 -38.81
CA MET A 67 5.15 13.00 -38.20
C MET A 67 6.44 13.53 -37.57
N MET A 68 7.38 13.97 -38.41
CA MET A 68 8.45 14.90 -38.03
C MET A 68 8.49 16.01 -39.08
N GLU A 69 7.69 17.06 -38.87
CA GLU A 69 7.99 18.38 -39.45
C GLU A 69 8.60 19.24 -38.35
N GLU A 70 9.82 19.73 -38.61
CA GLU A 70 10.55 20.68 -37.76
C GLU A 70 9.78 22.01 -37.60
N PRO A 71 9.74 22.62 -36.40
CA PRO A 71 9.59 24.05 -36.29
C PRO A 71 10.96 24.73 -36.27
N THR A 72 11.07 25.71 -37.15
CA THR A 72 12.22 26.59 -37.39
C THR A 72 12.68 27.35 -36.14
N ALA A 73 14.00 27.44 -35.98
CA ALA A 73 14.71 28.26 -35.00
C ALA A 73 14.41 29.77 -35.15
N GLU A 74 13.57 30.32 -34.27
CA GLU A 74 13.65 31.71 -33.76
C GLU A 74 12.56 31.95 -32.69
N ALA A 75 12.79 31.51 -31.45
CA ALA A 75 12.23 32.09 -30.22
C ALA A 75 12.76 31.34 -29.00
N THR A 76 14.04 31.53 -28.65
CA THR A 76 14.57 31.00 -27.38
C THR A 76 15.52 32.03 -26.79
N GLU A 77 14.95 33.03 -26.13
CA GLU A 77 15.66 33.86 -25.17
C GLU A 77 14.66 34.38 -24.13
N MET A 78 14.14 33.47 -23.30
CA MET A 78 13.72 33.82 -21.93
C MET A 78 14.07 32.65 -21.01
N VAL A 79 14.68 33.02 -19.89
CA VAL A 79 15.32 32.19 -18.88
C VAL A 79 14.33 31.16 -18.32
N MET A 80 14.57 29.89 -18.63
CA MET A 80 14.05 28.74 -17.89
C MET A 80 15.24 28.19 -17.12
N GLU A 81 15.25 28.31 -15.80
CA GLU A 81 16.13 27.49 -14.97
C GLU A 81 15.66 26.05 -15.11
N GLU A 82 16.52 25.19 -15.64
CA GLU A 82 16.29 23.75 -15.68
C GLU A 82 16.15 23.22 -14.26
N PRO A 83 15.17 22.35 -13.94
CA PRO A 83 15.20 21.62 -12.69
C PRO A 83 16.42 20.68 -12.76
N THR A 84 17.44 20.98 -11.97
CA THR A 84 18.70 20.23 -11.99
C THR A 84 18.49 18.82 -11.46
N ALA A 85 19.23 17.84 -12.00
CA ALA A 85 19.29 16.44 -11.55
C ALA A 85 19.57 16.24 -10.04
N GLU A 86 19.90 17.31 -9.32
CA GLU A 86 20.01 17.36 -7.86
C GLU A 86 18.66 17.16 -7.16
N VAL A 87 17.54 17.63 -7.74
CA VAL A 87 16.21 17.53 -7.10
C VAL A 87 15.66 16.10 -7.16
N THR A 88 15.92 15.39 -8.26
CA THR A 88 15.56 13.96 -8.41
C THR A 88 16.46 13.07 -7.56
N ALA A 89 17.77 13.33 -7.49
CA ALA A 89 18.67 12.55 -6.62
C ALA A 89 18.41 12.78 -5.12
N ALA A 90 17.97 13.97 -4.72
CA ALA A 90 17.62 14.27 -3.32
C ALA A 90 16.31 13.60 -2.87
N ALA A 91 15.39 13.29 -3.79
CA ALA A 91 14.17 12.54 -3.49
C ALA A 91 14.41 11.03 -3.29
N MET A 92 15.65 10.55 -3.48
CA MET A 92 15.99 9.12 -3.60
C MET A 92 17.13 8.68 -2.65
N ASP A 93 17.44 9.43 -1.59
CA ASP A 93 18.40 8.97 -0.57
C ASP A 93 17.71 7.99 0.43
N GLU A 94 18.05 6.70 0.31
CA GLU A 94 17.50 5.59 1.10
C GLU A 94 17.60 5.79 2.63
N GLY A 95 18.57 6.61 3.09
CA GLY A 95 18.84 6.86 4.51
C GLY A 95 17.87 7.85 5.19
N GLU A 96 17.19 8.72 4.44
CA GLU A 96 16.24 9.72 4.98
C GLU A 96 14.77 9.29 4.87
N MET A 97 14.44 8.39 3.93
CA MET A 97 13.06 7.95 3.68
C MET A 97 12.49 7.02 4.78
N ALA A 98 13.35 6.30 5.49
CA ALA A 98 12.96 5.30 6.50
C ALA A 98 12.74 5.86 7.93
N ALA A 99 13.09 7.12 8.20
CA ALA A 99 12.94 7.73 9.53
C ALA A 99 12.22 9.07 9.39
N MET A 100 10.88 9.06 9.50
CA MET A 100 10.10 10.23 9.13
C MET A 100 10.08 11.31 10.22
N ASP A 101 10.80 12.41 9.93
CA ASP A 101 10.41 13.82 10.02
C ASP A 101 11.56 14.70 9.46
N PRO A 102 11.40 15.33 8.28
CA PRO A 102 11.81 16.74 8.15
C PRO A 102 10.54 17.60 7.94
N LEU A 103 9.88 17.86 9.06
CA LEU A 103 8.48 18.26 9.26
C LEU A 103 7.52 17.85 8.14
N MET A 104 7.33 16.53 8.08
CA MET A 104 6.36 15.78 7.27
C MET A 104 6.32 16.11 5.77
N LEU A 105 7.45 16.60 5.26
CA LEU A 105 8.23 16.11 4.11
C LEU A 105 9.02 17.28 3.52
N ASP A 106 8.50 18.50 3.59
CA ASP A 106 9.19 19.74 3.19
C ASP A 106 8.63 20.99 3.92
N GLY A 107 7.78 20.79 4.93
CA GLY A 107 7.01 21.86 5.57
C GLY A 107 5.87 22.42 4.71
N SER A 108 5.45 21.74 3.63
CA SER A 108 4.23 22.08 2.91
C SER A 108 3.00 21.31 3.43
N ALA A 109 1.83 21.91 3.31
CA ALA A 109 0.57 21.23 3.62
C ALA A 109 0.33 20.02 2.69
N ALA A 110 0.82 20.06 1.45
CA ALA A 110 0.77 18.93 0.52
C ALA A 110 1.69 17.78 0.96
N GLY A 111 2.90 18.09 1.45
CA GLY A 111 3.82 17.13 2.05
C GLY A 111 3.17 16.43 3.24
N LEU A 112 2.60 17.19 4.17
CA LEU A 112 1.88 16.64 5.33
C LEU A 112 0.78 15.65 4.91
N ARG A 113 -0.03 16.02 3.92
CA ARG A 113 -1.08 15.15 3.38
C ARG A 113 -0.52 13.85 2.82
N VAL A 114 0.55 13.92 2.04
CA VAL A 114 1.21 12.74 1.45
C VAL A 114 1.78 11.84 2.55
N ALA A 115 2.44 12.41 3.55
CA ALA A 115 3.01 11.66 4.67
C ALA A 115 1.94 10.92 5.48
N LEU A 116 0.84 11.60 5.84
CA LEU A 116 -0.26 10.96 6.56
C LEU A 116 -0.96 9.91 5.72
N ASN A 117 -1.11 10.13 4.42
CA ASN A 117 -1.72 9.15 3.53
C ASN A 117 -0.91 7.85 3.49
N ARG A 118 0.41 7.98 3.29
CA ARG A 118 1.33 6.86 3.33
C ARG A 118 1.21 6.05 4.62
N LEU A 119 1.31 6.69 5.78
CA LEU A 119 1.32 6.01 7.07
C LEU A 119 0.00 5.30 7.35
N LEU A 120 -1.11 6.01 7.14
CA LEU A 120 -2.45 5.49 7.41
C LEU A 120 -2.84 4.38 6.41
N GLY A 121 -2.44 4.51 5.15
CA GLY A 121 -2.63 3.46 4.15
C GLY A 121 -1.80 2.21 4.47
N GLU A 122 -0.50 2.37 4.73
CA GLU A 122 0.40 1.27 5.11
C GLU A 122 -0.11 0.55 6.38
N HIS A 123 -0.63 1.29 7.36
CA HIS A 123 -1.24 0.74 8.57
C HIS A 123 -2.33 -0.31 8.25
N VAL A 124 -3.26 0.02 7.35
CA VAL A 124 -4.35 -0.90 6.97
C VAL A 124 -3.81 -2.15 6.28
N LEU A 125 -2.84 -2.00 5.38
CA LEU A 125 -2.25 -3.12 4.65
C LEU A 125 -1.47 -4.07 5.60
N LEU A 126 -0.71 -3.51 6.54
CA LEU A 126 0.01 -4.28 7.55
C LEU A 126 -0.95 -4.97 8.54
N ALA A 127 -2.01 -4.28 8.98
CA ALA A 127 -3.02 -4.85 9.86
C ALA A 127 -3.79 -6.00 9.18
N ALA A 128 -4.15 -5.85 7.91
CA ALA A 128 -4.76 -6.91 7.12
C ALA A 128 -3.81 -8.11 6.95
N GLY A 129 -2.52 -7.87 6.71
CA GLY A 129 -1.50 -8.92 6.64
C GLY A 129 -1.36 -9.69 7.96
N ALA A 130 -1.31 -8.97 9.09
CA ALA A 130 -1.21 -9.57 10.42
C ALA A 130 -2.44 -10.41 10.78
N THR A 131 -3.64 -9.90 10.51
CA THR A 131 -4.90 -10.61 10.78
C THR A 131 -5.05 -11.84 9.88
N ASN A 132 -4.70 -11.74 8.59
CA ASN A 132 -4.71 -12.88 7.67
C ASN A 132 -3.75 -13.99 8.15
N ALA A 133 -2.49 -13.63 8.43
CA ALA A 133 -1.48 -14.57 8.92
C ALA A 133 -1.91 -15.25 10.23
N ALA A 134 -2.53 -14.49 11.14
CA ALA A 134 -3.02 -15.05 12.39
C ALA A 134 -4.19 -16.01 12.19
N LEU A 135 -5.16 -15.67 11.34
CA LEU A 135 -6.31 -16.55 11.04
C LEU A 135 -5.89 -17.84 10.33
N ASP A 136 -4.84 -17.78 9.50
CA ASP A 136 -4.25 -18.95 8.85
C ASP A 136 -3.33 -19.78 9.76
N GLY A 137 -2.92 -19.23 10.90
CA GLY A 137 -1.97 -19.86 11.82
C GLY A 137 -0.52 -19.81 11.33
N ARG A 138 -0.16 -18.82 10.51
CA ARG A 138 1.20 -18.53 10.05
C ARG A 138 1.93 -17.64 11.07
N THR A 139 2.44 -18.24 12.14
CA THR A 139 3.04 -17.51 13.27
C THR A 139 4.20 -16.59 12.89
N PRO A 140 5.20 -17.04 12.11
CA PRO A 140 6.33 -16.17 11.75
C PRO A 140 5.87 -14.92 11.00
N ASP A 141 4.93 -15.09 10.06
CA ASP A 141 4.31 -14.02 9.30
C ASP A 141 3.52 -13.06 10.18
N PHE A 142 2.71 -13.59 11.12
CA PHE A 142 1.97 -12.77 12.08
C PHE A 142 2.92 -11.94 12.95
N GLU A 143 3.98 -12.55 13.48
CA GLU A 143 4.97 -11.84 14.31
C GLU A 143 5.69 -10.74 13.52
N ALA A 144 6.07 -11.01 12.26
CA ALA A 144 6.71 -10.03 11.39
C ALA A 144 5.76 -8.89 10.98
N ALA A 145 4.52 -9.22 10.60
CA ALA A 145 3.49 -8.24 10.25
C ALA A 145 3.13 -7.34 11.43
N ALA A 146 2.98 -7.92 12.63
CA ALA A 146 2.68 -7.19 13.86
C ALA A 146 3.84 -6.27 14.27
N ALA A 147 5.09 -6.71 14.09
CA ALA A 147 6.26 -5.86 14.33
C ALA A 147 6.30 -4.68 13.34
N ALA A 148 6.09 -4.94 12.05
CA ALA A 148 6.00 -3.90 11.03
C ALA A 148 4.86 -2.90 11.30
N LEU A 149 3.70 -3.39 11.75
CA LEU A 149 2.55 -2.56 12.13
C LEU A 149 2.85 -1.66 13.33
N ASP A 150 3.60 -2.15 14.32
CA ASP A 150 4.02 -1.35 15.47
C ASP A 150 5.07 -0.31 15.07
N GLU A 151 6.02 -0.65 14.19
CA GLU A 151 6.97 0.31 13.63
C GLU A 151 6.24 1.43 12.87
N ASN A 152 5.26 1.11 12.03
CA ASN A 152 4.40 2.10 11.38
C ASN A 152 3.64 2.98 12.40
N SER A 153 3.19 2.39 13.52
CA SER A 153 2.54 3.13 14.61
C SER A 153 3.50 4.13 15.29
N VAL A 154 4.78 3.76 15.40
CA VAL A 154 5.84 4.65 15.88
C VAL A 154 6.12 5.77 14.86
N ASP A 155 6.17 5.45 13.56
CA ASP A 155 6.36 6.46 12.51
C ASP A 155 5.21 7.48 12.46
N LEU A 156 3.96 7.01 12.59
CA LEU A 156 2.78 7.88 12.68
C LEU A 156 2.81 8.73 13.96
N THR A 157 3.25 8.15 15.07
CA THR A 157 3.43 8.90 16.33
C THR A 157 4.52 9.96 16.20
N SER A 158 5.60 9.68 15.48
CA SER A 158 6.66 10.66 15.20
C SER A 158 6.07 11.89 14.48
N ALA A 159 5.21 11.68 13.47
CA ALA A 159 4.51 12.75 12.78
C ALA A 159 3.68 13.64 13.71
N ILE A 160 2.91 13.02 14.61
CA ILE A 160 2.08 13.74 15.59
C ILE A 160 2.96 14.47 16.61
N THR A 161 4.03 13.83 17.06
CA THR A 161 5.00 14.39 18.02
C THR A 161 5.69 15.63 17.47
N ALA A 162 6.01 15.64 16.18
CA ALA A 162 6.68 16.77 15.55
C ALA A 162 5.80 18.05 15.51
N VAL A 163 4.47 17.88 15.45
CA VAL A 163 3.52 19.01 15.45
C VAL A 163 3.10 19.39 16.88
N TYR A 164 2.75 18.41 17.71
CA TYR A 164 2.07 18.63 18.99
C TYR A 164 2.95 18.40 20.23
N GLY A 165 4.18 17.91 20.03
CA GLY A 165 5.15 17.63 21.09
C GLY A 165 4.99 16.25 21.74
N GLU A 166 6.00 15.89 22.55
CA GLU A 166 6.19 14.57 23.19
C GLU A 166 4.98 14.08 24.01
N GLU A 167 4.29 14.97 24.73
CA GLU A 167 3.14 14.58 25.56
C GLU A 167 1.95 14.15 24.69
N ALA A 168 1.67 14.92 23.63
CA ALA A 168 0.61 14.60 22.69
C ALA A 168 0.95 13.34 21.87
N GLY A 169 2.20 13.19 21.45
CA GLY A 169 2.70 11.98 20.80
C GLY A 169 2.53 10.73 21.68
N ALA A 170 2.91 10.80 22.95
CA ALA A 170 2.73 9.69 23.88
C ALA A 170 1.25 9.32 24.08
N SER A 171 0.37 10.32 24.26
CA SER A 171 -1.08 10.07 24.37
C SER A 171 -1.70 9.54 23.07
N PHE A 172 -1.21 9.97 21.92
CA PHE A 172 -1.60 9.41 20.63
C PHE A 172 -1.21 7.94 20.53
N LEU A 173 0.06 7.61 20.81
CA LEU A 173 0.57 6.24 20.69
C LEU A 173 -0.13 5.26 21.64
N GLU A 174 -0.46 5.68 22.86
CA GLU A 174 -1.21 4.87 23.82
C GLU A 174 -2.59 4.48 23.24
N GLN A 175 -3.39 5.46 22.83
CA GLN A 175 -4.71 5.24 22.23
C GLN A 175 -4.60 4.50 20.89
N TRP A 176 -3.57 4.78 20.10
CA TRP A 176 -3.32 4.12 18.83
C TRP A 176 -2.99 2.64 19.03
N ARG A 177 -2.15 2.26 19.99
CA ARG A 177 -1.91 0.83 20.26
C ARG A 177 -3.12 0.14 20.87
N GLU A 178 -3.93 0.85 21.65
CA GLU A 178 -5.14 0.29 22.24
C GLU A 178 -6.16 -0.14 21.17
N HIS A 179 -6.40 0.66 20.13
CA HIS A 179 -7.34 0.26 19.07
C HIS A 179 -6.88 -0.96 18.26
N ILE A 180 -5.57 -1.09 18.04
CA ILE A 180 -5.00 -2.29 17.42
C ILE A 180 -5.34 -3.52 18.28
N GLY A 181 -5.25 -3.38 19.60
CA GLY A 181 -5.66 -4.40 20.56
C GLY A 181 -7.12 -4.83 20.37
N PHE A 182 -8.05 -3.90 20.15
CA PHE A 182 -9.46 -4.26 19.94
C PHE A 182 -9.70 -5.01 18.62
N PHE A 183 -8.96 -4.71 17.55
CA PHE A 183 -9.00 -5.52 16.33
C PHE A 183 -8.41 -6.92 16.54
N VAL A 184 -7.36 -7.05 17.35
CA VAL A 184 -6.81 -8.36 17.76
C VAL A 184 -7.87 -9.14 18.53
N ASP A 185 -8.54 -8.54 19.51
CA ASP A 185 -9.61 -9.18 20.27
C ASP A 185 -10.76 -9.65 19.38
N TYR A 186 -11.17 -8.81 18.41
CA TYR A 186 -12.16 -9.18 17.41
C TYR A 186 -11.70 -10.38 16.56
N THR A 187 -10.44 -10.37 16.12
CA THR A 187 -9.87 -11.45 15.30
C THR A 187 -9.79 -12.77 16.09
N VAL A 188 -9.36 -12.72 17.35
CA VAL A 188 -9.35 -13.87 18.27
C VAL A 188 -10.76 -14.43 18.47
N ALA A 189 -11.73 -13.56 18.75
CA ALA A 189 -13.11 -13.94 18.94
C ALA A 189 -13.70 -14.57 17.66
N THR A 190 -13.36 -14.03 16.51
CA THR A 190 -13.77 -14.56 15.20
C THR A 190 -13.18 -15.95 14.94
N ALA A 191 -11.88 -16.14 15.17
CA ALA A 191 -11.23 -17.46 15.09
C ALA A 191 -11.87 -18.50 16.04
N GLY A 192 -12.21 -18.05 17.25
CA GLY A 192 -12.90 -18.83 18.28
C GLY A 192 -14.39 -19.05 18.03
N SER A 193 -14.98 -18.36 17.04
CA SER A 193 -16.44 -18.30 16.83
C SER A 193 -17.20 -17.84 18.09
N ASP A 194 -16.60 -16.92 18.84
CA ASP A 194 -17.15 -16.32 20.04
C ASP A 194 -17.88 -15.01 19.71
N SER A 195 -19.19 -15.11 19.45
CA SER A 195 -20.01 -13.94 19.16
C SER A 195 -20.12 -12.94 20.31
N ALA A 196 -19.92 -13.37 21.56
CA ALA A 196 -19.92 -12.45 22.69
C ALA A 196 -18.61 -11.65 22.73
N GLY A 197 -17.48 -12.30 22.47
CA GLY A 197 -16.18 -11.64 22.29
C GLY A 197 -16.17 -10.67 21.11
N GLN A 198 -16.75 -11.05 19.96
CA GLN A 198 -16.89 -10.16 18.81
C GLN A 198 -17.68 -8.90 19.17
N GLN A 199 -18.81 -9.06 19.87
CA GLN A 199 -19.62 -7.90 20.29
C GLN A 199 -18.87 -7.02 21.30
N ALA A 200 -18.14 -7.62 22.25
CA ALA A 200 -17.35 -6.86 23.22
C ALA A 200 -16.28 -6.01 22.52
N ALA A 201 -15.51 -6.60 21.59
CA ALA A 201 -14.52 -5.86 20.82
C ALA A 201 -15.14 -4.75 19.95
N MET A 202 -16.33 -4.97 19.38
CA MET A 202 -17.07 -3.93 18.65
C MET A 202 -17.56 -2.79 19.56
N ASP A 203 -17.98 -3.09 20.78
CA ASP A 203 -18.39 -2.09 21.77
C ASP A 203 -17.18 -1.25 22.22
N ASP A 204 -16.01 -1.88 22.40
CA ASP A 204 -14.74 -1.22 22.72
C ASP A 204 -14.25 -0.34 21.55
N LEU A 205 -14.28 -0.84 20.31
CA LEU A 205 -13.98 -0.06 19.10
C LEU A 205 -14.91 1.15 18.95
N THR A 206 -16.21 0.97 19.21
CA THR A 206 -17.18 2.09 19.18
C THR A 206 -16.81 3.14 20.21
N SER A 207 -16.52 2.73 21.44
CA SER A 207 -16.11 3.63 22.52
C SER A 207 -14.80 4.36 22.18
N TYR A 208 -13.84 3.65 21.60
CA TYR A 208 -12.59 4.20 21.09
C TYR A 208 -12.83 5.27 20.01
N THR A 209 -13.69 5.01 19.03
CA THR A 209 -13.96 6.01 17.98
C THR A 209 -14.49 7.32 18.55
N THR A 210 -15.34 7.27 19.59
CA THR A 210 -15.81 8.47 20.27
C THR A 210 -14.68 9.19 21.00
N SER A 211 -13.90 8.50 21.84
CA SER A 211 -12.84 9.16 22.63
C SER A 211 -11.69 9.67 21.76
N PHE A 212 -11.31 8.91 20.72
CA PHE A 212 -10.24 9.30 19.81
C PHE A 212 -10.68 10.45 18.90
N ALA A 213 -11.94 10.48 18.47
CA ALA A 213 -12.49 11.64 17.76
C ALA A 213 -12.47 12.91 18.62
N GLU A 214 -12.80 12.83 19.92
CA GLU A 214 -12.69 13.97 20.84
C GLU A 214 -11.23 14.43 20.98
N PHE A 215 -10.28 13.50 21.10
CA PHE A 215 -8.85 13.79 21.14
C PHE A 215 -8.39 14.52 19.87
N LEU A 216 -8.73 13.97 18.69
CA LEU A 216 -8.38 14.56 17.40
C LEU A 216 -9.08 15.90 17.14
N ALA A 217 -10.33 16.08 17.59
CA ALA A 217 -11.06 17.35 17.46
C ALA A 217 -10.37 18.47 18.24
N GLY A 218 -9.84 18.16 19.42
CA GLY A 218 -9.02 19.09 20.21
C GLY A 218 -7.75 19.54 19.47
N ALA A 219 -7.21 18.68 18.60
CA ALA A 219 -6.01 18.95 17.81
C ALA A 219 -6.31 19.57 16.44
N THR A 220 -7.42 19.28 15.78
CA THR A 220 -7.63 19.64 14.36
C THR A 220 -8.67 20.74 14.12
N GLU A 221 -9.35 21.20 15.18
CA GLU A 221 -10.55 22.05 15.13
C GLU A 221 -11.69 21.47 14.25
N LEU A 222 -11.59 20.20 13.83
CA LEU A 222 -12.64 19.50 13.11
C LEU A 222 -13.79 19.11 14.05
N PRO A 223 -15.03 19.02 13.56
CA PRO A 223 -16.15 18.53 14.34
C PRO A 223 -15.90 17.08 14.81
N ALA A 224 -16.01 16.83 16.12
CA ALA A 224 -15.80 15.51 16.70
C ALA A 224 -16.77 14.46 16.12
N ASP A 225 -18.01 14.83 15.78
CA ASP A 225 -18.97 13.94 15.14
C ASP A 225 -18.57 13.54 13.71
N ALA A 226 -17.91 14.43 12.97
CA ALA A 226 -17.37 14.12 11.64
C ALA A 226 -16.15 13.19 11.73
N LEU A 227 -15.27 13.41 12.71
CA LEU A 227 -14.12 12.55 12.97
C LEU A 227 -14.57 11.16 13.45
N GLU A 228 -15.54 11.09 14.35
CA GLU A 228 -16.10 9.82 14.84
C GLU A 228 -16.71 9.01 13.70
N ALA A 229 -17.51 9.65 12.82
CA ALA A 229 -18.08 8.97 11.66
C ALA A 229 -17.00 8.43 10.70
N ASN A 230 -15.94 9.21 10.45
CA ASN A 230 -14.82 8.78 9.61
C ASN A 230 -14.06 7.58 10.21
N LEU A 231 -13.82 7.59 11.53
CA LEU A 231 -13.18 6.48 12.24
C LEU A 231 -14.07 5.23 12.28
N GLN A 232 -15.38 5.38 12.42
CA GLN A 232 -16.32 4.25 12.38
C GLN A 232 -16.35 3.56 11.01
N GLU A 233 -16.19 4.31 9.92
CA GLU A 233 -16.07 3.74 8.58
C GLU A 233 -14.76 2.95 8.41
N HIS A 234 -13.65 3.46 8.94
CA HIS A 234 -12.38 2.70 9.02
C HIS A 234 -12.57 1.39 9.80
N VAL A 235 -13.17 1.46 10.99
CA VAL A 235 -13.45 0.28 11.82
C VAL A 235 -14.28 -0.74 11.07
N THR A 236 -15.40 -0.31 10.48
CA THR A 236 -16.30 -1.23 9.77
C THR A 236 -15.62 -1.84 8.55
N GLY A 237 -14.80 -1.08 7.83
CA GLY A 237 -14.02 -1.57 6.69
C GLY A 237 -13.03 -2.67 7.09
N LEU A 238 -12.24 -2.44 8.15
CA LEU A 238 -11.27 -3.44 8.60
C LEU A 238 -11.92 -4.68 9.23
N ILE A 239 -13.08 -4.54 9.89
CA ILE A 239 -13.90 -5.67 10.33
C ILE A 239 -14.37 -6.52 9.13
N ALA A 240 -14.79 -5.88 8.04
CA ALA A 240 -15.20 -6.59 6.82
C ALA A 240 -14.02 -7.34 6.15
N VAL A 241 -12.79 -6.82 6.29
CA VAL A 241 -11.57 -7.54 5.90
C VAL A 241 -11.37 -8.80 6.75
N ILE A 242 -11.40 -8.65 8.09
CA ILE A 242 -11.22 -9.77 9.03
C ILE A 242 -12.28 -10.85 8.85
N ASP A 243 -13.54 -10.46 8.67
CA ASP A 243 -14.65 -11.39 8.43
C ASP A 243 -14.46 -12.19 7.13
N ALA A 244 -14.03 -11.53 6.06
CA ALA A 244 -13.76 -12.20 4.78
C ALA A 244 -12.58 -13.17 4.86
N GLN A 245 -11.50 -12.78 5.53
CA GLN A 245 -10.35 -13.65 5.81
C GLN A 245 -10.78 -14.88 6.62
N ALA A 246 -11.54 -14.70 7.71
CA ALA A 246 -12.00 -15.80 8.55
C ALA A 246 -12.99 -16.74 7.81
N ALA A 247 -13.73 -16.20 6.85
CA ALA A 247 -14.61 -16.98 5.98
C ALA A 247 -13.85 -17.73 4.87
N GLY A 248 -12.59 -17.37 4.60
CA GLY A 248 -11.84 -17.82 3.42
C GLY A 248 -12.45 -17.31 2.11
N ASP A 249 -13.13 -16.17 2.15
CA ASP A 249 -13.66 -15.49 0.96
C ASP A 249 -12.61 -14.53 0.42
N GLU A 250 -11.68 -15.06 -0.36
CA GLU A 250 -10.52 -14.31 -0.84
C GLU A 250 -10.91 -13.14 -1.74
N THR A 251 -11.97 -13.28 -2.54
CA THR A 251 -12.47 -12.17 -3.38
C THR A 251 -13.01 -11.03 -2.51
N ALA A 252 -13.82 -11.35 -1.48
CA ALA A 252 -14.31 -10.35 -0.56
C ALA A 252 -13.17 -9.74 0.28
N HIS A 253 -12.18 -10.54 0.67
CA HIS A 253 -11.00 -10.07 1.41
C HIS A 253 -10.29 -8.96 0.65
N TYR A 254 -9.85 -9.20 -0.58
CA TYR A 254 -9.14 -8.17 -1.33
C TYR A 254 -10.06 -7.01 -1.75
N THR A 255 -11.34 -7.25 -2.08
CA THR A 255 -12.29 -6.16 -2.37
C THR A 255 -12.43 -5.22 -1.17
N ASN A 256 -12.61 -5.76 0.03
CA ASN A 256 -12.74 -4.99 1.26
C ASN A 256 -11.42 -4.32 1.65
N LEU A 257 -10.28 -4.98 1.43
CA LEU A 257 -8.96 -4.43 1.71
C LEU A 257 -8.68 -3.18 0.89
N ARG A 258 -8.96 -3.23 -0.42
CA ARG A 258 -8.81 -2.07 -1.30
C ARG A 258 -9.72 -0.91 -0.89
N ALA A 259 -10.96 -1.21 -0.51
CA ALA A 259 -11.89 -0.19 -0.01
C ALA A 259 -11.42 0.44 1.32
N ALA A 260 -10.95 -0.38 2.27
CA ALA A 260 -10.41 0.09 3.55
C ALA A 260 -9.13 0.93 3.35
N TYR A 261 -8.25 0.51 2.45
CA TYR A 261 -7.05 1.27 2.08
C TYR A 261 -7.40 2.62 1.45
N ALA A 262 -8.34 2.65 0.50
CA ALA A 262 -8.81 3.87 -0.12
C ALA A 262 -9.47 4.84 0.89
N HIS A 263 -10.18 4.32 1.89
CA HIS A 263 -10.78 5.12 2.96
C HIS A 263 -9.76 5.91 3.76
N MET A 264 -8.58 5.34 4.01
CA MET A 264 -7.51 6.04 4.75
C MET A 264 -7.01 7.29 4.05
N ALA A 265 -7.17 7.40 2.72
CA ALA A 265 -6.88 8.63 2.00
C ALA A 265 -7.82 9.78 2.41
N MET A 266 -9.09 9.49 2.69
CA MET A 266 -10.07 10.47 3.19
C MET A 266 -9.76 10.86 4.63
N THR A 267 -9.39 9.90 5.48
CA THR A 267 -8.92 10.19 6.84
C THR A 267 -7.67 11.08 6.82
N ALA A 268 -6.68 10.75 5.98
CA ALA A 268 -5.46 11.55 5.82
C ALA A 268 -5.78 12.97 5.31
N GLU A 269 -6.70 13.13 4.36
CA GLU A 269 -7.15 14.43 3.87
C GLU A 269 -7.75 15.29 4.99
N ALA A 270 -8.67 14.72 5.77
CA ALA A 270 -9.30 15.43 6.88
C ALA A 270 -8.26 15.87 7.92
N LEU A 271 -7.42 14.94 8.39
CA LEU A 271 -6.41 15.23 9.42
C LEU A 271 -5.35 16.22 8.93
N SER A 272 -4.78 16.01 7.75
CA SER A 272 -3.77 16.93 7.20
C SER A 272 -4.34 18.33 6.98
N GLY A 273 -5.58 18.45 6.48
CA GLY A 273 -6.25 19.73 6.31
C GLY A 273 -6.47 20.46 7.64
N GLY A 274 -6.95 19.75 8.67
CA GLY A 274 -7.15 20.33 10.00
C GLY A 274 -5.85 20.75 10.68
N ILE A 275 -4.82 19.89 10.62
CA ILE A 275 -3.49 20.18 11.17
C ILE A 275 -2.86 21.38 10.46
N ALA A 276 -2.85 21.40 9.13
CA ALA A 276 -2.27 22.51 8.37
C ALA A 276 -3.02 23.83 8.60
N ALA A 277 -4.36 23.80 8.77
CA ALA A 277 -5.14 24.99 9.09
C ALA A 277 -4.80 25.54 10.49
N GLN A 278 -4.58 24.67 11.48
CA GLN A 278 -4.20 25.09 12.83
C GLN A 278 -2.76 25.58 12.91
N HIS A 279 -1.85 24.95 12.16
CA HIS A 279 -0.41 25.18 12.16
C HIS A 279 0.07 25.78 10.83
N ALA A 280 -0.60 26.82 10.35
CA ALA A 280 -0.27 27.48 9.08
C ALA A 280 1.11 28.18 9.10
N ASP A 281 1.72 28.37 10.27
CA ASP A 281 3.10 28.83 10.42
C ASP A 281 4.14 27.72 10.23
N MET A 282 3.72 26.46 10.36
CA MET A 282 4.53 25.26 10.15
C MET A 282 4.35 24.67 8.76
N PHE A 283 3.13 24.75 8.21
CA PHE A 283 2.77 24.15 6.93
C PHE A 283 2.34 25.19 5.90
N ALA A 284 3.13 25.34 4.83
CA ALA A 284 2.87 26.29 3.76
C ALA A 284 2.00 25.72 2.63
N GLY A 285 1.20 26.60 2.03
CA GLY A 285 0.43 26.34 0.80
C GLY A 285 -0.85 25.52 0.97
N ASP A 286 -1.48 25.18 -0.15
CA ASP A 286 -2.73 24.42 -0.20
C ASP A 286 -2.52 22.91 -0.39
N GLY A 287 -2.62 22.15 0.72
CA GLY A 287 -2.56 20.69 0.72
C GLY A 287 -3.79 20.01 0.10
N LEU A 288 -4.85 20.75 -0.21
CA LEU A 288 -6.06 20.24 -0.85
C LEU A 288 -6.17 20.65 -2.33
N SER A 289 -5.11 21.24 -2.89
CA SER A 289 -5.01 21.55 -4.32
C SER A 289 -5.13 20.30 -5.20
N SER A 290 -5.55 20.46 -6.46
CA SER A 290 -5.64 19.33 -7.39
C SER A 290 -4.28 18.70 -7.71
N ALA A 291 -3.19 19.48 -7.67
CA ALA A 291 -1.83 18.95 -7.77
C ALA A 291 -1.47 18.03 -6.59
N SER A 292 -1.82 18.43 -5.36
CA SER A 292 -1.66 17.56 -4.18
C SER A 292 -2.56 16.31 -4.28
N GLY A 293 -3.79 16.47 -4.79
CA GLY A 293 -4.70 15.36 -5.07
C GLY A 293 -4.13 14.35 -6.06
N LEU A 294 -3.50 14.82 -7.16
CA LEU A 294 -2.82 13.95 -8.12
C LEU A 294 -1.67 13.19 -7.48
N ARG A 295 -0.82 13.87 -6.71
CA ARG A 295 0.31 13.25 -5.98
C ARG A 295 -0.17 12.14 -5.06
N VAL A 296 -1.18 12.42 -4.25
CA VAL A 296 -1.78 11.42 -3.36
C VAL A 296 -2.40 10.25 -4.14
N ALA A 297 -3.13 10.52 -5.22
CA ALA A 297 -3.77 9.46 -6.00
C ALA A 297 -2.75 8.51 -6.64
N LEU A 298 -1.68 9.04 -7.25
CA LEU A 298 -0.63 8.22 -7.85
C LEU A 298 0.16 7.44 -6.79
N ASN A 299 0.53 8.08 -5.68
CA ASN A 299 1.23 7.40 -4.59
C ASN A 299 0.42 6.24 -4.03
N ASN A 300 -0.89 6.43 -3.82
CA ASN A 300 -1.74 5.38 -3.28
C ASN A 300 -1.90 4.21 -4.23
N LEU A 301 -2.11 4.47 -5.53
CA LEU A 301 -2.25 3.40 -6.51
C LEU A 301 -0.95 2.60 -6.66
N LEU A 302 0.20 3.29 -6.73
CA LEU A 302 1.51 2.65 -6.84
C LEU A 302 1.85 1.84 -5.58
N ALA A 303 1.51 2.34 -4.41
CA ALA A 303 1.84 1.66 -3.16
C ALA A 303 0.88 0.49 -2.86
N GLU A 304 -0.41 0.61 -3.21
CA GLU A 304 -1.35 -0.51 -3.23
C GLU A 304 -0.90 -1.61 -4.21
N HIS A 305 -0.45 -1.22 -5.42
CA HIS A 305 0.08 -2.15 -6.43
C HIS A 305 1.18 -3.04 -5.85
N LEU A 306 2.15 -2.43 -5.18
CA LEU A 306 3.25 -3.16 -4.56
C LEU A 306 2.78 -4.16 -3.51
N PHE A 307 1.88 -3.76 -2.61
CA PHE A 307 1.37 -4.66 -1.57
C PHE A 307 0.55 -5.81 -2.15
N LEU A 308 -0.28 -5.55 -3.16
CA LEU A 308 -1.04 -6.59 -3.85
C LEU A 308 -0.12 -7.54 -4.62
N ALA A 309 0.96 -7.04 -5.22
CA ALA A 309 1.98 -7.87 -5.86
C ALA A 309 2.70 -8.75 -4.83
N GLY A 310 3.14 -8.19 -3.70
CA GLY A 310 3.75 -8.94 -2.62
C GLY A 310 2.83 -9.99 -2.00
N ALA A 311 1.54 -9.70 -1.86
CA ALA A 311 0.53 -10.67 -1.42
C ALA A 311 0.35 -11.78 -2.45
N ALA A 312 0.23 -11.46 -3.75
CA ALA A 312 0.10 -12.47 -4.79
C ALA A 312 1.33 -13.40 -4.84
N THR A 313 2.55 -12.88 -4.72
CA THR A 313 3.75 -13.71 -4.71
C THR A 313 3.85 -14.58 -3.46
N ASP A 314 3.46 -14.07 -2.29
CA ASP A 314 3.41 -14.84 -1.05
C ASP A 314 2.43 -16.01 -1.15
N GLU A 315 1.20 -15.74 -1.60
CA GLU A 315 0.17 -16.77 -1.76
C GLU A 315 0.57 -17.82 -2.82
N ALA A 316 1.25 -17.40 -3.89
CA ALA A 316 1.79 -18.30 -4.91
C ALA A 316 2.88 -19.23 -4.32
N LEU A 317 3.83 -18.68 -3.57
CA LEU A 317 4.92 -19.43 -2.93
C LEU A 317 4.39 -20.41 -1.87
N ASN A 318 3.35 -20.01 -1.14
CA ASN A 318 2.66 -20.86 -0.16
C ASN A 318 1.70 -21.88 -0.80
N GLY A 319 1.51 -21.84 -2.12
CA GLY A 319 0.64 -22.76 -2.85
C GLY A 319 -0.86 -22.55 -2.58
N ASN A 320 -1.25 -21.36 -2.12
CA ASN A 320 -2.63 -21.00 -1.85
C ASN A 320 -3.31 -20.44 -3.11
N THR A 321 -3.66 -21.32 -4.05
CA THR A 321 -4.21 -20.93 -5.35
C THR A 321 -5.43 -19.98 -5.27
N PRO A 322 -6.44 -20.21 -4.42
CA PRO A 322 -7.58 -19.29 -4.32
C PRO A 322 -7.19 -17.87 -3.90
N ALA A 323 -6.28 -17.74 -2.93
CA ALA A 323 -5.82 -16.43 -2.47
C ALA A 323 -4.91 -15.76 -3.50
N PHE A 324 -4.04 -16.53 -4.17
CA PHE A 324 -3.26 -16.04 -5.31
C PHE A 324 -4.15 -15.47 -6.42
N GLU A 325 -5.18 -16.21 -6.84
CA GLU A 325 -6.09 -15.77 -7.90
C GLU A 325 -6.82 -14.47 -7.51
N ALA A 326 -7.26 -14.35 -6.25
CA ALA A 326 -7.93 -13.15 -5.76
C ALA A 326 -6.96 -11.96 -5.63
N ALA A 327 -5.75 -12.17 -5.13
CA ALA A 327 -4.71 -11.15 -5.03
C ALA A 327 -4.29 -10.65 -6.42
N ALA A 328 -4.11 -11.56 -7.38
CA ALA A 328 -3.77 -11.24 -8.77
C ALA A 328 -4.91 -10.47 -9.47
N ALA A 329 -6.17 -10.83 -9.21
CA ALA A 329 -7.31 -10.07 -9.72
C ALA A 329 -7.35 -8.65 -9.14
N ALA A 330 -7.13 -8.50 -7.83
CA ALA A 330 -7.06 -7.19 -7.19
C ALA A 330 -5.89 -6.33 -7.71
N LEU A 331 -4.73 -6.96 -7.96
CA LEU A 331 -3.56 -6.33 -8.56
C LEU A 331 -3.86 -5.81 -9.98
N ASP A 332 -4.57 -6.59 -10.80
CA ASP A 332 -4.99 -6.16 -12.14
C ASP A 332 -6.02 -5.02 -12.08
N GLU A 333 -6.98 -5.09 -11.16
CA GLU A 333 -7.93 -3.99 -10.97
C GLU A 333 -7.24 -2.69 -10.51
N ASN A 334 -6.20 -2.78 -9.69
CA ASN A 334 -5.34 -1.63 -9.37
C ASN A 334 -4.60 -1.12 -10.63
N SER A 335 -4.04 -2.02 -11.43
CA SER A 335 -3.37 -1.68 -12.69
C SER A 335 -4.30 -0.94 -13.65
N VAL A 336 -5.56 -1.37 -13.75
CA VAL A 336 -6.60 -0.68 -14.53
C VAL A 336 -6.93 0.69 -13.95
N ALA A 337 -6.99 0.84 -12.62
CA ALA A 337 -7.22 2.13 -11.98
C ALA A 337 -6.06 3.11 -12.23
N LEU A 338 -4.81 2.63 -12.17
CA LEU A 338 -3.61 3.41 -12.48
C LEU A 338 -3.60 3.84 -13.96
N ALA A 339 -3.88 2.93 -14.88
CA ALA A 339 -4.06 3.28 -16.30
C ALA A 339 -5.22 4.28 -16.52
N GLY A 340 -6.29 4.18 -15.74
CA GLY A 340 -7.37 5.16 -15.72
C GLY A 340 -6.91 6.56 -15.29
N ALA A 341 -6.04 6.65 -14.29
CA ALA A 341 -5.42 7.91 -13.88
C ALA A 341 -4.58 8.51 -15.02
N ILE A 342 -3.75 7.69 -15.69
CA ILE A 342 -2.97 8.13 -16.87
C ILE A 342 -3.89 8.57 -18.02
N THR A 343 -4.94 7.78 -18.31
CA THR A 343 -5.95 8.08 -19.34
C THR A 343 -6.58 9.45 -19.12
N SER A 344 -6.86 9.80 -17.86
CA SER A 344 -7.51 11.07 -17.51
C SER A 344 -6.68 12.31 -17.85
N VAL A 345 -5.36 12.15 -18.02
CA VAL A 345 -4.41 13.23 -18.32
C VAL A 345 -3.95 13.18 -19.78
N TYR A 346 -3.53 12.00 -20.25
CA TYR A 346 -2.86 11.83 -21.55
C TYR A 346 -3.76 11.22 -22.64
N GLY A 347 -4.99 10.82 -22.30
CA GLY A 347 -5.96 10.25 -23.24
C GLY A 347 -5.91 8.72 -23.35
N GLU A 348 -6.89 8.16 -24.08
CA GLU A 348 -7.14 6.71 -24.16
C GLU A 348 -5.95 5.92 -24.71
N ASP A 349 -5.29 6.40 -25.77
CA ASP A 349 -4.16 5.70 -26.39
C ASP A 349 -2.97 5.57 -25.43
N ALA A 350 -2.65 6.64 -24.69
CA ALA A 350 -1.55 6.64 -23.72
C ALA A 350 -1.87 5.73 -22.51
N GLY A 351 -3.13 5.74 -22.06
CA GLY A 351 -3.58 4.85 -20.99
C GLY A 351 -3.55 3.37 -21.37
N ALA A 352 -3.92 3.04 -22.62
CA ALA A 352 -3.85 1.68 -23.14
C ALA A 352 -2.40 1.19 -23.24
N GLU A 353 -1.51 2.00 -23.82
CA GLU A 353 -0.08 1.68 -23.93
C GLU A 353 0.57 1.52 -22.54
N PHE A 354 0.24 2.41 -21.59
CA PHE A 354 0.67 2.28 -20.20
C PHE A 354 0.22 0.94 -19.60
N LEU A 355 -1.06 0.58 -19.75
CA LEU A 355 -1.61 -0.65 -19.18
C LEU A 355 -0.97 -1.90 -19.76
N ASP A 356 -0.70 -1.92 -21.06
CA ASP A 356 -0.07 -3.06 -21.72
C ASP A 356 1.37 -3.28 -21.20
N GLN A 357 2.17 -2.21 -21.09
CA GLN A 357 3.51 -2.29 -20.51
C GLN A 357 3.47 -2.65 -19.02
N TRP A 358 2.54 -2.05 -18.26
CA TRP A 358 2.35 -2.31 -16.83
C TRP A 358 1.81 -3.72 -16.52
N ARG A 359 1.15 -4.39 -17.47
CA ARG A 359 0.80 -5.81 -17.29
C ARG A 359 1.95 -6.73 -17.62
N ALA A 360 2.80 -6.34 -18.57
CA ALA A 360 3.98 -7.12 -18.95
C ALA A 360 4.95 -7.29 -17.78
N HIS A 361 5.22 -6.23 -16.99
CA HIS A 361 6.14 -6.35 -15.85
C HIS A 361 5.62 -7.25 -14.73
N ILE A 362 4.30 -7.26 -14.49
CA ILE A 362 3.68 -8.21 -13.56
C ILE A 362 3.97 -9.64 -14.02
N GLY A 363 3.86 -9.91 -15.33
CA GLY A 363 4.23 -11.19 -15.92
C GLY A 363 5.68 -11.59 -15.62
N PHE A 364 6.63 -10.67 -15.79
CA PHE A 364 8.04 -10.95 -15.49
C PHE A 364 8.32 -11.20 -13.99
N VAL A 365 7.59 -10.52 -13.09
CA VAL A 365 7.65 -10.80 -11.65
C VAL A 365 7.07 -12.19 -11.32
N VAL A 366 5.99 -12.58 -12.00
CA VAL A 366 5.43 -13.94 -11.87
C VAL A 366 6.44 -14.99 -12.34
N ASP A 367 7.09 -14.77 -13.48
CA ASP A 367 8.14 -15.67 -13.98
C ASP A 367 9.29 -15.81 -12.97
N TYR A 368 9.74 -14.69 -12.39
CA TYR A 368 10.76 -14.67 -11.34
C TYR A 368 10.31 -15.46 -10.09
N THR A 369 9.07 -15.26 -9.64
CA THR A 369 8.49 -15.97 -8.50
C THR A 369 8.39 -17.47 -8.76
N VAL A 370 7.91 -17.89 -9.94
CA VAL A 370 7.81 -19.30 -10.33
C VAL A 370 9.18 -19.96 -10.41
N ALA A 371 10.17 -19.28 -11.01
CA ALA A 371 11.53 -19.77 -11.08
C ALA A 371 12.15 -19.91 -9.68
N THR A 372 11.90 -18.94 -8.80
CA THR A 372 12.35 -18.96 -7.40
C THR A 372 11.72 -20.14 -6.64
N ALA A 373 10.41 -20.34 -6.76
CA ALA A 373 9.70 -21.48 -6.16
C ALA A 373 10.24 -22.84 -6.67
N GLY A 374 10.63 -22.90 -7.95
CA GLY A 374 11.17 -24.08 -8.60
C GLY A 374 12.67 -24.34 -8.33
N GLY A 375 13.38 -23.40 -7.71
CA GLY A 375 14.85 -23.43 -7.60
C GLY A 375 15.55 -23.38 -8.97
N ASP A 376 14.91 -22.76 -9.96
CA ASP A 376 15.42 -22.61 -11.33
C ASP A 376 16.23 -21.32 -11.46
N GLU A 377 17.52 -21.40 -11.15
CA GLU A 377 18.43 -20.25 -11.22
C GLU A 377 18.55 -19.66 -12.64
N ASP A 378 18.48 -20.50 -13.68
CA ASP A 378 18.54 -20.03 -15.08
C ASP A 378 17.25 -19.28 -15.44
N GLY A 379 16.09 -19.80 -15.02
CA GLY A 379 14.79 -19.13 -15.15
C GLY A 379 14.74 -17.80 -14.39
N LYS A 380 15.26 -17.78 -13.16
CA LYS A 380 15.34 -16.57 -12.33
C LYS A 380 16.21 -15.50 -12.98
N ALA A 381 17.36 -15.88 -13.53
CA ALA A 381 18.22 -14.99 -14.29
C ALA A 381 17.55 -14.46 -15.57
N ALA A 382 16.82 -15.30 -16.30
CA ALA A 382 16.08 -14.91 -17.50
C ALA A 382 14.96 -13.91 -17.19
N ALA A 383 14.19 -14.13 -16.11
CA ALA A 383 13.16 -13.20 -15.66
C ALA A 383 13.75 -11.86 -15.22
N ALA A 384 14.90 -11.87 -14.52
CA ALA A 384 15.62 -10.66 -14.14
C ALA A 384 16.14 -9.88 -15.38
N GLU A 385 16.61 -10.56 -16.42
CA GLU A 385 17.01 -9.91 -17.69
C GLU A 385 15.80 -9.30 -18.41
N ALA A 386 14.64 -9.98 -18.42
CA ALA A 386 13.40 -9.43 -18.99
C ALA A 386 12.92 -8.19 -18.23
N LEU A 387 12.97 -8.22 -16.88
CA LEU A 387 12.69 -7.07 -16.03
C LEU A 387 13.64 -5.90 -16.32
N ALA A 388 14.93 -6.14 -16.50
CA ALA A 388 15.88 -5.09 -16.87
C ALA A 388 15.55 -4.45 -18.22
N GLY A 389 15.18 -5.26 -19.22
CA GLY A 389 14.70 -4.75 -20.51
C GLY A 389 13.43 -3.90 -20.36
N TYR A 390 12.45 -4.37 -19.58
CA TYR A 390 11.23 -3.61 -19.27
C TYR A 390 11.54 -2.26 -18.63
N ILE A 391 12.44 -2.21 -17.63
CA ILE A 391 12.82 -0.97 -16.95
C ILE A 391 13.33 0.05 -17.99
N THR A 392 14.23 -0.36 -18.90
CA THR A 392 14.75 0.54 -19.93
C THR A 392 13.64 1.06 -20.86
N ASP A 393 12.78 0.17 -21.37
CA ASP A 393 11.72 0.54 -22.31
C ASP A 393 10.66 1.42 -21.65
N PHE A 394 10.23 1.07 -20.43
CA PHE A 394 9.22 1.81 -19.69
C PHE A 394 9.74 3.16 -19.19
N ALA A 395 11.02 3.25 -18.78
CA ALA A 395 11.65 4.53 -18.47
C ALA A 395 11.66 5.46 -19.69
N ALA A 396 11.96 4.94 -20.88
CA ALA A 396 11.93 5.72 -22.12
C ALA A 396 10.50 6.18 -22.46
N PHE A 397 9.50 5.32 -22.28
CA PHE A 397 8.08 5.67 -22.43
C PHE A 397 7.67 6.81 -21.49
N LEU A 398 7.96 6.66 -20.19
CA LEU A 398 7.66 7.67 -19.18
C LEU A 398 8.42 8.98 -19.42
N ALA A 399 9.69 8.92 -19.83
CA ALA A 399 10.49 10.10 -20.16
C ALA A 399 9.91 10.84 -21.37
N GLY A 400 9.47 10.11 -22.39
CA GLY A 400 8.82 10.69 -23.57
C GLY A 400 7.51 11.40 -23.24
N ALA A 401 6.72 10.85 -22.31
CA ALA A 401 5.47 11.47 -21.87
C ALA A 401 5.67 12.65 -20.92
N THR A 402 6.53 12.49 -19.90
CA THR A 402 6.66 13.41 -18.76
C THR A 402 7.79 14.45 -18.91
N GLY A 403 8.74 14.22 -19.82
CA GLY A 403 9.95 15.04 -19.94
C GLY A 403 10.95 14.86 -18.79
N LEU A 404 10.72 13.90 -17.89
CA LEU A 404 11.68 13.54 -16.86
C LEU A 404 12.94 12.89 -17.48
N PRO A 405 14.12 13.00 -16.84
CA PRO A 405 15.32 12.33 -17.30
C PRO A 405 15.13 10.80 -17.30
N ALA A 406 15.39 10.17 -18.45
CA ALA A 406 15.21 8.72 -18.61
C ALA A 406 16.10 7.91 -17.65
N ASP A 407 17.31 8.39 -17.35
CA ASP A 407 18.23 7.77 -16.39
C ASP A 407 17.73 7.84 -14.95
N ALA A 408 17.07 8.94 -14.56
CA ALA A 408 16.43 9.04 -13.25
C ALA A 408 15.21 8.11 -13.13
N LEU A 409 14.40 8.01 -14.18
CA LEU A 409 13.28 7.06 -14.23
C LEU A 409 13.75 5.61 -14.21
N GLU A 410 14.80 5.27 -14.95
CA GLU A 410 15.42 3.94 -14.95
C GLU A 410 15.91 3.56 -13.55
N ALA A 411 16.59 4.48 -12.84
CA ALA A 411 17.05 4.25 -11.48
C ALA A 411 15.89 3.97 -10.50
N GLY A 412 14.84 4.79 -10.51
CA GLY A 412 13.70 4.60 -9.61
C GLY A 412 12.89 3.34 -9.90
N LEU A 413 12.70 3.00 -11.18
CA LEU A 413 12.07 1.74 -11.59
C LEU A 413 12.92 0.54 -11.17
N GLN A 414 14.25 0.64 -11.29
CA GLN A 414 15.16 -0.41 -10.85
C GLN A 414 15.07 -0.64 -9.34
N GLU A 415 15.05 0.41 -8.52
CA GLU A 415 14.89 0.30 -7.06
C GLU A 415 13.58 -0.40 -6.67
N HIS A 416 12.48 -0.07 -7.35
CA HIS A 416 11.19 -0.74 -7.12
C HIS A 416 11.24 -2.23 -7.50
N VAL A 417 11.68 -2.54 -8.72
CA VAL A 417 11.70 -3.91 -9.23
C VAL A 417 12.66 -4.79 -8.43
N MET A 418 13.83 -4.26 -8.06
CA MET A 418 14.78 -4.97 -7.19
C MET A 418 14.22 -5.16 -5.78
N GLY A 419 13.54 -4.16 -5.22
CA GLY A 419 12.84 -4.29 -3.94
C GLY A 419 11.81 -5.41 -3.95
N LEU A 420 11.00 -5.51 -5.00
CA LEU A 420 10.02 -6.60 -5.15
C LEU A 420 10.69 -7.97 -5.32
N ALA A 421 11.78 -8.06 -6.08
CA ALA A 421 12.57 -9.29 -6.18
C ALA A 421 13.15 -9.73 -4.82
N MET A 422 13.57 -8.77 -3.97
CA MET A 422 14.01 -9.05 -2.60
C MET A 422 12.88 -9.51 -1.68
N VAL A 423 11.66 -8.98 -1.85
CA VAL A 423 10.46 -9.49 -1.17
C VAL A 423 10.21 -10.95 -1.54
N VAL A 424 10.21 -11.28 -2.84
CA VAL A 424 10.01 -12.65 -3.34
C VAL A 424 11.09 -13.60 -2.79
N ASP A 425 12.34 -13.18 -2.79
CA ASP A 425 13.45 -13.98 -2.26
C ASP A 425 13.32 -14.23 -0.75
N ALA A 426 12.88 -13.22 0.01
CA ALA A 426 12.64 -13.35 1.45
C ALA A 426 11.43 -14.27 1.75
N GLN A 427 10.34 -14.13 0.99
CA GLN A 427 9.17 -15.01 1.08
C GLN A 427 9.55 -16.47 0.78
N ALA A 428 10.28 -16.72 -0.30
CA ALA A 428 10.74 -18.06 -0.67
C ALA A 428 11.72 -18.67 0.34
N ALA A 429 12.46 -17.82 1.07
CA ALA A 429 13.33 -18.22 2.17
C ALA A 429 12.59 -18.43 3.50
N GLU A 430 11.27 -18.20 3.55
CA GLU A 430 10.46 -18.16 4.78
C GLU A 430 11.00 -17.15 5.82
N ASP A 431 11.67 -16.09 5.37
CA ASP A 431 12.19 -15.00 6.21
C ASP A 431 11.16 -13.88 6.28
N ALA A 432 10.10 -14.11 7.05
CA ALA A 432 9.01 -13.15 7.20
C ALA A 432 9.47 -11.76 7.68
N PRO A 433 10.38 -11.61 8.66
CA PRO A 433 10.93 -10.30 9.02
C PRO A 433 11.60 -9.57 7.86
N ALA A 434 12.40 -10.28 7.06
CA ALA A 434 13.00 -9.67 5.86
C ALA A 434 11.94 -9.31 4.82
N ALA A 435 10.94 -10.17 4.58
CA ALA A 435 9.89 -9.90 3.61
C ALA A 435 9.11 -8.62 3.93
N TYR A 436 8.68 -8.45 5.19
CA TYR A 436 7.98 -7.22 5.61
C TYR A 436 8.90 -6.00 5.60
N SER A 437 10.15 -6.12 6.04
CA SER A 437 11.11 -5.01 5.99
C SER A 437 11.33 -4.52 4.55
N GLN A 438 11.52 -5.45 3.60
CA GLN A 438 11.68 -5.12 2.18
C GLN A 438 10.39 -4.55 1.58
N LEU A 439 9.23 -5.04 1.99
CA LEU A 439 7.93 -4.53 1.52
C LEU A 439 7.72 -3.07 1.92
N ARG A 440 8.04 -2.70 3.17
CA ARG A 440 7.98 -1.32 3.66
C ARG A 440 8.98 -0.42 2.91
N MET A 441 10.19 -0.89 2.64
CA MET A 441 11.18 -0.14 1.85
C MET A 441 10.72 0.06 0.40
N ALA A 442 10.20 -0.98 -0.24
CA ALA A 442 9.67 -0.85 -1.59
C ALA A 442 8.46 0.10 -1.65
N TYR A 443 7.68 0.21 -0.57
CA TYR A 443 6.56 1.16 -0.48
C TYR A 443 7.07 2.61 -0.54
N LEU A 444 8.19 2.88 0.13
CA LEU A 444 8.88 4.17 0.06
C LEU A 444 9.39 4.45 -1.36
N HIS A 445 10.00 3.49 -2.03
CA HIS A 445 10.45 3.67 -3.43
C HIS A 445 9.29 4.01 -4.38
N MET A 446 8.13 3.35 -4.21
CA MET A 446 6.93 3.65 -5.00
C MET A 446 6.41 5.07 -4.77
N GLN A 447 6.52 5.58 -3.55
CA GLN A 447 6.18 6.98 -3.27
C GLN A 447 7.13 7.94 -3.99
N ALA A 448 8.45 7.71 -3.97
CA ALA A 448 9.39 8.57 -4.67
C ALA A 448 9.10 8.63 -6.19
N LEU A 449 8.79 7.48 -6.79
CA LEU A 449 8.37 7.42 -8.20
C LEU A 449 7.07 8.21 -8.43
N GLY A 450 6.05 8.01 -7.59
CA GLY A 450 4.79 8.73 -7.69
C GLY A 450 4.92 10.24 -7.49
N ASP A 451 5.81 10.67 -6.59
CA ASP A 451 6.14 12.08 -6.36
C ASP A 451 6.80 12.71 -7.60
N ALA A 452 7.77 12.01 -8.22
CA ALA A 452 8.41 12.48 -9.44
C ALA A 452 7.41 12.59 -10.62
N LEU A 453 6.59 11.55 -10.82
CA LEU A 453 5.59 11.51 -11.90
C LEU A 453 4.50 12.57 -11.71
N SER A 454 3.93 12.67 -10.51
CA SER A 454 2.88 13.65 -10.22
C SER A 454 3.38 15.09 -10.36
N SER A 455 4.61 15.38 -9.92
CA SER A 455 5.24 16.70 -10.09
C SER A 455 5.43 17.05 -11.56
N ALA A 456 5.97 16.12 -12.36
CA ALA A 456 6.15 16.34 -13.80
C ALA A 456 4.81 16.54 -14.53
N ILE A 457 3.81 15.70 -14.24
CA ILE A 457 2.46 15.83 -14.81
C ILE A 457 1.83 17.18 -14.43
N ALA A 458 1.87 17.55 -13.16
CA ALA A 458 1.30 18.83 -12.71
C ALA A 458 1.99 20.03 -13.39
N GLY A 459 3.31 19.96 -13.57
CA GLY A 459 4.08 20.97 -14.30
C GLY A 459 3.74 21.06 -15.79
N GLN A 460 3.43 19.94 -16.45
CA GLN A 460 3.01 19.92 -17.85
C GLN A 460 1.58 20.44 -18.07
N PHE A 461 0.69 20.22 -17.10
CA PHE A 461 -0.73 20.54 -17.21
C PHE A 461 -1.20 21.51 -16.12
N PRO A 462 -0.65 22.74 -16.05
CA PRO A 462 -0.97 23.71 -14.99
C PRO A 462 -2.43 24.17 -15.00
N GLU A 463 -3.16 24.05 -16.12
CA GLU A 463 -4.60 24.33 -16.18
C GLU A 463 -5.43 23.26 -15.45
N MET A 464 -4.99 22.00 -15.47
CA MET A 464 -5.65 20.89 -14.76
C MET A 464 -5.18 20.81 -13.29
N PHE A 465 -3.90 21.10 -13.07
CA PHE A 465 -3.22 21.01 -11.78
C PHE A 465 -2.57 22.35 -11.43
N PRO A 466 -3.36 23.40 -11.15
CA PRO A 466 -2.82 24.70 -10.78
C PRO A 466 -1.90 24.57 -9.55
N MET A 467 -0.63 24.95 -9.74
CA MET A 467 0.33 25.11 -8.66
C MET A 467 0.29 26.56 -8.13
N GLU A 468 0.33 26.73 -6.80
CA GLU A 468 0.34 28.07 -6.20
C GLU A 468 1.56 28.88 -6.69
N GLY A 469 1.31 30.14 -7.09
CA GLY A 469 2.34 31.07 -7.56
C GLY A 469 2.51 31.17 -9.08
N MET A 470 1.85 30.31 -9.87
CA MET A 470 1.81 30.41 -11.35
C MET A 470 0.49 31.00 -11.88
N ALA A 471 -0.23 31.80 -11.08
CA ALA A 471 -1.37 32.55 -11.59
C ALA A 471 -0.87 33.62 -12.58
N GLU A 472 -1.29 33.48 -13.84
CA GLU A 472 -0.93 34.28 -15.02
C GLU A 472 -0.72 35.78 -14.71
N GLY A 473 0.49 36.27 -15.06
CA GLY A 473 0.82 37.70 -15.11
C GLY A 473 0.58 38.30 -16.49
#